data_AF-A0A935VJ01-F1
#
_entry.id   AF-A0A935VJ01-F1
#
_cell.length_a   1.000
_cell.length_b   1.000
_cell.length_c   1.000
_cell.angle_alpha   90.00
_cell.angle_beta   90.00
_cell.angle_gamma   90.00
#
_symmetry.space_group_name_H-M   'P 1'
#
loop_
_entity.id
_entity.type
_entity.pdbx_description
1 polymer ?
#
loop_
_entity_poly.entity_id
_entity_poly.type
_entity_poly.pdbx_seq_one_letter_code
_entity_poly.pdbx_strand_id
1 'polypeptide(L)'
;MEITVDKVIDALRYVDDPDLKKDLVTLNMVKDVTVNGKNISFTVVLTTPACPMKDMIHNACMNAILHYVDKTANVKINMTANVTSKKEKDETTLRDVKNIIAVASGKGGVGKSTVAANLALGLARQGAKVGIVDADIYGPSQHIMFGVENDAPGPGEFNGVKKMKPVESYGVKINSIGFMAGPNQAVALRGPMASKALAQLFYDTAWEN
;
A
#
# COMPACT_ATOMS: atom_id res chain seq x y z
N MET A 1 -44.38 -5.20 -12.23
CA MET A 1 -44.01 -4.19 -11.22
C MET A 1 -42.95 -3.29 -11.82
N GLU A 2 -43.01 -2.00 -11.54
CA GLU A 2 -41.96 -1.08 -11.98
C GLU A 2 -40.68 -1.35 -11.18
N ILE A 3 -39.55 -1.37 -11.88
CA ILE A 3 -38.22 -1.50 -11.28
C ILE A 3 -37.81 -0.10 -10.84
N THR A 4 -37.39 0.03 -9.59
CA THR A 4 -36.93 1.31 -9.01
C THR A 4 -35.46 1.19 -8.59
N VAL A 5 -34.78 2.33 -8.48
CA VAL A 5 -33.39 2.39 -7.98
C VAL A 5 -33.28 1.80 -6.58
N ASP A 6 -34.23 2.10 -5.69
CA ASP A 6 -34.23 1.57 -4.32
C ASP A 6 -34.30 0.05 -4.28
N LYS A 7 -35.14 -0.58 -5.13
CA LYS A 7 -35.21 -2.05 -5.24
C LYS A 7 -33.89 -2.65 -5.71
N VAL A 8 -33.19 -1.98 -6.63
CA VAL A 8 -31.87 -2.42 -7.10
C VAL A 8 -30.86 -2.33 -5.96
N ILE A 9 -30.85 -1.23 -5.22
CA ILE A 9 -29.95 -1.05 -4.07
C ILE A 9 -30.25 -2.12 -3.00
N ASP A 10 -31.51 -2.35 -2.66
CA ASP A 10 -31.90 -3.35 -1.65
C ASP A 10 -31.54 -4.77 -2.07
N ALA A 11 -31.69 -5.12 -3.35
CA ALA A 11 -31.23 -6.40 -3.87
C ALA A 11 -29.71 -6.57 -3.74
N LEU A 12 -28.93 -5.51 -3.97
CA LEU A 12 -27.47 -5.55 -3.87
C LEU A 12 -26.95 -5.62 -2.42
N ARG A 13 -27.79 -5.39 -1.42
CA ARG A 13 -27.46 -5.64 0.00
C ARG A 13 -27.29 -7.13 0.33
N TYR A 14 -27.79 -8.03 -0.53
CA TYR A 14 -27.61 -9.49 -0.37
C TYR A 14 -26.30 -10.00 -0.98
N VAL A 15 -25.46 -9.09 -1.51
CA VAL A 15 -24.15 -9.44 -2.05
C VAL A 15 -23.08 -8.97 -1.09
N ASP A 16 -22.35 -9.91 -0.51
CA ASP A 16 -21.24 -9.63 0.40
C ASP A 16 -19.91 -9.56 -0.33
N ASP A 17 -19.05 -8.65 0.12
CA ASP A 17 -17.62 -8.70 -0.15
C ASP A 17 -16.99 -9.82 0.71
N PRO A 18 -16.38 -10.86 0.09
CA PRO A 18 -15.89 -12.03 0.82
C PRO A 18 -14.75 -11.73 1.79
N ASP A 19 -13.94 -10.70 1.48
CA ASP A 19 -12.79 -10.31 2.28
C ASP A 19 -13.23 -9.43 3.45
N LEU A 20 -14.13 -8.48 3.18
CA LEU A 20 -14.60 -7.50 4.15
C LEU A 20 -15.81 -7.99 4.99
N LYS A 21 -16.43 -9.10 4.57
CA LYS A 21 -17.56 -9.77 5.23
C LYS A 21 -18.74 -8.82 5.53
N LYS A 22 -18.99 -7.90 4.61
CA LYS A 22 -20.08 -6.91 4.65
C LYS A 22 -20.64 -6.72 3.26
N ASP A 23 -21.89 -6.27 3.19
CA ASP A 23 -22.57 -6.06 1.92
C ASP A 23 -22.00 -4.88 1.12
N LEU A 24 -22.08 -4.98 -0.21
CA LEU A 24 -21.52 -3.99 -1.13
C LEU A 24 -22.12 -2.58 -0.95
N VAL A 25 -23.37 -2.47 -0.49
CA VAL A 25 -24.05 -1.18 -0.30
C VAL A 25 -23.54 -0.50 0.96
N THR A 26 -23.45 -1.24 2.08
CA THR A 26 -22.87 -0.74 3.34
C THR A 26 -21.40 -0.35 3.18
N LEU A 27 -20.66 -1.06 2.33
CA LEU A 27 -19.29 -0.73 1.97
C LEU A 27 -19.15 0.45 0.98
N ASN A 28 -20.28 1.05 0.54
CA ASN A 28 -20.33 2.14 -0.43
C ASN A 28 -19.61 1.80 -1.75
N MET A 29 -19.68 0.53 -2.16
CA MET A 29 -19.06 0.02 -3.38
C MET A 29 -19.98 0.13 -4.59
N VAL A 30 -21.29 0.27 -4.40
CA VAL A 30 -22.26 0.44 -5.50
C VAL A 30 -22.44 1.93 -5.81
N LYS A 31 -22.24 2.31 -7.08
CA LYS A 31 -22.37 3.69 -7.56
C LYS A 31 -23.14 3.76 -8.88
N ASP A 32 -23.57 4.97 -9.24
CA ASP A 32 -24.14 5.31 -10.55
C ASP A 32 -25.30 4.39 -10.97
N VAL A 33 -26.21 4.08 -10.02
CA VAL A 33 -27.34 3.20 -10.28
C VAL A 33 -28.37 3.92 -11.15
N THR A 34 -28.65 3.37 -12.33
CA THR A 34 -29.64 3.88 -13.28
C THR A 34 -30.60 2.78 -13.70
N VAL A 35 -31.89 3.09 -13.74
CA VAL A 35 -32.94 2.16 -14.14
C VAL A 35 -33.76 2.78 -15.25
N ASN A 36 -33.83 2.09 -16.40
CA ASN A 36 -34.61 2.48 -17.57
C ASN A 36 -35.50 1.30 -18.00
N GLY A 37 -36.71 1.24 -17.43
CA GLY A 37 -37.61 0.09 -17.62
C GLY A 37 -36.98 -1.20 -17.09
N LYS A 38 -36.64 -2.13 -17.99
CA LYS A 38 -35.94 -3.39 -17.65
C LYS A 38 -34.42 -3.31 -17.74
N ASN A 39 -33.87 -2.21 -18.26
CA ASN A 39 -32.44 -2.02 -18.35
C ASN A 39 -31.92 -1.42 -17.05
N ILE A 40 -31.04 -2.12 -16.36
CA ILE A 40 -30.42 -1.69 -15.11
C ILE A 40 -28.93 -1.56 -15.37
N SER A 41 -28.33 -0.44 -14.97
CA SER A 41 -26.87 -0.32 -14.94
C SER A 41 -26.38 0.32 -13.66
N PHE A 42 -25.22 -0.13 -13.20
CA PHE A 42 -24.53 0.41 -12.04
C PHE A 42 -23.05 0.07 -12.09
N THR A 43 -22.27 0.77 -11.28
CA THR A 43 -20.84 0.55 -11.09
C THR A 43 -20.59 -0.13 -9.75
N VAL A 44 -19.76 -1.17 -9.72
CA VAL A 44 -19.20 -1.75 -8.50
C VAL A 44 -17.73 -1.35 -8.39
N VAL A 45 -17.38 -0.64 -7.33
CA VAL A 45 -16.06 -0.12 -7.02
C VAL A 45 -15.39 -1.00 -5.97
N LEU A 46 -14.47 -1.86 -6.41
CA LEU A 46 -13.71 -2.75 -5.53
C LEU A 46 -12.57 -1.99 -4.82
N THR A 47 -12.04 -2.57 -3.74
CA THR A 47 -10.90 -2.01 -2.98
C THR A 47 -9.57 -2.17 -3.69
N THR A 48 -9.42 -3.16 -4.56
CA THR A 48 -8.17 -3.42 -5.31
C THR A 48 -8.46 -3.84 -6.76
N PRO A 49 -7.62 -3.40 -7.73
CA PRO A 49 -7.78 -3.78 -9.14
C PRO A 49 -7.42 -5.24 -9.42
N ALA A 50 -6.68 -5.89 -8.52
CA ALA A 50 -6.25 -7.28 -8.64
C ALA A 50 -7.17 -8.27 -7.92
N CYS A 51 -8.38 -7.86 -7.50
CA CYS A 51 -9.28 -8.74 -6.77
C CYS A 51 -9.61 -9.99 -7.62
N PRO A 52 -9.17 -11.19 -7.21
CA PRO A 52 -9.41 -12.42 -7.97
C PRO A 52 -10.89 -12.81 -8.00
N MET A 53 -11.70 -12.16 -7.15
CA MET A 53 -13.11 -12.43 -6.97
C MET A 53 -14.01 -11.51 -7.79
N LYS A 54 -13.44 -10.68 -8.68
CA LYS A 54 -14.19 -9.75 -9.55
C LYS A 54 -15.35 -10.44 -10.26
N ASP A 55 -15.10 -11.57 -10.88
CA ASP A 55 -16.13 -12.32 -11.63
C ASP A 55 -17.17 -12.94 -10.70
N MET A 56 -16.75 -13.37 -9.50
CA MET A 56 -17.66 -13.91 -8.49
C MET A 56 -18.64 -12.84 -7.99
N ILE A 57 -18.13 -11.65 -7.66
CA ILE A 57 -18.95 -10.51 -7.22
C ILE A 57 -19.87 -10.06 -8.35
N HIS A 58 -19.36 -9.96 -9.59
CA HIS A 58 -20.18 -9.63 -10.75
C HIS A 58 -21.35 -10.61 -10.92
N ASN A 59 -21.09 -11.92 -10.83
CA ASN A 59 -22.12 -12.95 -10.93
C ASN A 59 -23.10 -12.92 -9.75
N ALA A 60 -22.63 -12.65 -8.54
CA ALA A 60 -23.49 -12.50 -7.37
C ALA A 60 -24.44 -11.31 -7.51
N CYS A 61 -23.94 -10.16 -7.98
CA CYS A 61 -24.77 -9.00 -8.32
C CYS A 61 -25.80 -9.34 -9.41
N MET A 62 -25.38 -10.02 -10.47
CA MET A 62 -26.29 -10.46 -11.54
C MET A 62 -27.43 -11.32 -10.99
N ASN A 63 -27.10 -12.32 -10.19
CA ASN A 63 -28.06 -13.23 -9.57
C ASN A 63 -28.99 -12.50 -8.59
N ALA A 64 -28.45 -11.58 -7.79
CA ALA A 64 -29.25 -10.79 -6.85
C ALA A 64 -30.33 -9.97 -7.58
N ILE A 65 -29.97 -9.29 -8.68
CA ILE A 65 -30.93 -8.53 -9.47
C ILE A 65 -31.98 -9.44 -10.11
N LEU A 66 -31.56 -10.54 -10.74
CA LEU A 66 -32.50 -11.47 -11.38
C LEU A 66 -33.44 -12.16 -10.38
N HIS A 67 -32.99 -12.39 -9.14
CA HIS A 67 -33.77 -13.06 -8.11
C HIS A 67 -34.71 -12.11 -7.36
N TYR A 68 -34.21 -10.96 -6.91
CA TYR A 68 -34.94 -10.05 -6.03
C TYR A 68 -35.65 -8.91 -6.75
N VAL A 69 -35.27 -8.60 -8.00
CA VAL A 69 -35.85 -7.47 -8.76
C VAL A 69 -36.74 -7.95 -9.89
N ASP A 70 -36.18 -8.58 -10.92
CA ASP A 70 -36.91 -9.11 -12.07
C ASP A 70 -36.05 -10.12 -12.86
N LYS A 71 -36.57 -11.33 -13.09
CA LYS A 71 -35.89 -12.42 -13.81
C LYS A 71 -35.56 -12.10 -15.27
N THR A 72 -36.20 -11.08 -15.83
CA THR A 72 -36.06 -10.63 -17.22
C THR A 72 -35.33 -9.29 -17.33
N ALA A 73 -34.76 -8.78 -16.23
CA ALA A 73 -33.97 -7.58 -16.25
C ALA A 73 -32.71 -7.76 -17.12
N ASN A 74 -32.39 -6.73 -17.90
CA ASN A 74 -31.14 -6.63 -18.64
C ASN A 74 -30.16 -5.79 -17.81
N VAL A 75 -29.14 -6.44 -17.24
CA VAL A 75 -28.26 -5.81 -16.25
C VAL A 75 -26.87 -5.61 -16.84
N LYS A 76 -26.39 -4.36 -16.79
CA LYS A 76 -25.03 -3.99 -17.19
C LYS A 76 -24.25 -3.51 -15.98
N ILE A 77 -23.26 -4.29 -15.56
CA ILE A 77 -22.42 -3.97 -14.39
C ILE A 77 -21.05 -3.47 -14.87
N ASN A 78 -20.68 -2.26 -14.47
CA ASN A 78 -19.34 -1.75 -14.67
C ASN A 78 -18.47 -2.05 -13.44
N MET A 79 -17.43 -2.86 -13.61
CA MET A 79 -16.52 -3.22 -12.51
C MET A 79 -15.27 -2.34 -12.56
N THR A 80 -15.06 -1.54 -11.52
CA THR A 80 -13.87 -0.70 -11.35
C THR A 80 -13.25 -0.93 -9.97
N ALA A 81 -12.10 -0.33 -9.71
CA ALA A 81 -11.47 -0.37 -8.40
C ALA A 81 -11.00 1.03 -7.99
N ASN A 82 -11.12 1.34 -6.70
CA ASN A 82 -10.55 2.53 -6.11
C ASN A 82 -9.80 2.13 -4.84
N VAL A 83 -8.48 2.32 -4.87
CA VAL A 83 -7.64 2.08 -3.70
C VAL A 83 -7.78 3.28 -2.79
N THR A 84 -8.61 3.18 -1.75
CA THR A 84 -8.72 4.24 -0.76
C THR A 84 -7.40 4.37 0.00
N SER A 85 -6.57 5.34 -0.36
CA SER A 85 -5.48 5.80 0.48
C SER A 85 -6.09 6.56 1.64
N LYS A 86 -6.42 5.88 2.73
CA LYS A 86 -6.85 6.53 3.98
C LYS A 86 -5.62 7.24 4.57
N LYS A 87 -5.27 8.41 4.02
CA LYS A 87 -4.27 9.29 4.61
C LYS A 87 -4.94 10.00 5.79
N GLU A 88 -4.74 9.47 6.99
CA GLU A 88 -4.80 10.33 8.17
C GLU A 88 -3.80 11.49 7.97
N LYS A 89 -4.03 12.63 8.61
CA LYS A 89 -3.09 13.77 8.57
C LYS A 89 -1.79 13.35 9.26
N ASP A 90 -0.96 12.63 8.53
CA ASP A 90 0.39 12.28 8.93
C ASP A 90 1.25 13.51 8.67
N GLU A 91 1.73 14.15 9.74
CA GLU A 91 2.66 15.29 9.66
C GLU A 91 4.13 14.82 9.60
N THR A 92 4.37 13.51 9.55
CA THR A 92 5.72 12.96 9.49
C THR A 92 6.31 13.02 8.08
N THR A 93 7.61 12.73 7.98
CA THR A 93 8.32 12.63 6.70
C THR A 93 7.77 11.52 5.79
N LEU A 94 6.92 10.63 6.31
CA LEU A 94 6.26 9.57 5.56
C LEU A 94 4.95 10.02 4.92
N ARG A 95 4.49 11.25 5.19
CA ARG A 95 3.24 11.83 4.64
C ARG A 95 3.11 11.63 3.13
N ASP A 96 4.20 11.75 2.39
CA ASP A 96 4.23 11.66 0.93
C ASP A 96 4.60 10.26 0.41
N VAL A 97 4.94 9.34 1.31
CA VAL A 97 5.19 7.94 0.97
C VAL A 97 3.85 7.25 0.70
N LYS A 98 3.66 6.83 -0.55
CA LYS A 98 2.39 6.20 -0.99
C LYS A 98 2.22 4.77 -0.49
N ASN A 99 3.32 4.04 -0.37
CA ASN A 99 3.34 2.61 -0.03
C ASN A 99 4.53 2.32 0.89
N ILE A 100 4.30 1.53 1.94
CA ILE A 100 5.34 1.01 2.82
C ILE A 100 5.30 -0.52 2.72
N ILE A 101 6.41 -1.13 2.32
CA ILE A 101 6.54 -2.59 2.19
C ILE A 101 7.50 -3.08 3.27
N ALA A 102 6.99 -3.86 4.23
CA ALA A 102 7.81 -4.49 5.24
C ALA A 102 8.37 -5.83 4.72
N VAL A 103 9.70 -5.98 4.71
CA VAL A 103 10.39 -7.22 4.34
C VAL A 103 11.04 -7.81 5.60
N ALA A 104 10.53 -8.95 6.08
CA ALA A 104 10.95 -9.57 7.33
C ALA A 104 11.24 -11.08 7.16
N SER A 105 12.02 -11.65 8.07
CA SER A 105 12.33 -13.08 8.11
C SER A 105 12.45 -13.59 9.54
N GLY A 106 11.99 -14.83 9.79
CA GLY A 106 12.09 -15.47 11.11
C GLY A 106 13.46 -16.07 11.43
N LYS A 107 14.38 -16.08 10.46
CA LYS A 107 15.75 -16.59 10.60
C LYS A 107 16.75 -15.66 9.92
N GLY A 108 17.97 -15.58 10.44
CA GLY A 108 19.10 -14.90 9.80
C GLY A 108 19.62 -15.68 8.60
N GLY A 109 20.25 -14.99 7.64
CA GLY A 109 20.94 -15.63 6.50
C GLY A 109 20.04 -16.14 5.37
N VAL A 110 18.72 -15.95 5.42
CA VAL A 110 17.79 -16.43 4.38
C VAL A 110 17.74 -15.56 3.11
N GLY A 111 18.60 -14.53 3.03
CA GLY A 111 18.60 -13.59 1.89
C GLY A 111 17.58 -12.46 1.97
N LYS A 112 16.99 -12.16 3.15
CA LYS A 112 16.06 -11.04 3.37
C LYS A 112 16.56 -9.73 2.76
N SER A 113 17.79 -9.33 3.09
CA SER A 113 18.37 -8.07 2.62
C SER A 113 18.57 -8.05 1.11
N THR A 114 18.96 -9.18 0.52
CA THR A 114 19.10 -9.36 -0.93
C THR A 114 17.76 -9.20 -1.64
N VAL A 115 16.69 -9.80 -1.09
CA VAL A 115 15.33 -9.66 -1.63
C VAL A 115 14.87 -8.20 -1.53
N ALA A 116 15.08 -7.55 -0.38
CA ALA A 116 14.71 -6.15 -0.19
C ALA A 116 15.43 -5.20 -1.18
N ALA A 117 16.74 -5.39 -1.37
CA ALA A 117 17.54 -4.60 -2.31
C ALA A 117 17.05 -4.78 -3.76
N ASN A 118 16.83 -6.03 -4.19
CA ASN A 118 16.37 -6.31 -5.55
C ASN A 118 14.92 -5.83 -5.79
N LEU A 119 14.05 -5.91 -4.78
CA LEU A 119 12.70 -5.35 -4.86
C LEU A 119 12.76 -3.83 -5.04
N ALA A 120 13.60 -3.13 -4.27
CA ALA A 120 13.78 -1.69 -4.37
C ALA A 120 14.31 -1.28 -5.76
N LEU A 121 15.34 -1.97 -6.26
CA LEU A 121 15.90 -1.73 -7.60
C LEU A 121 14.88 -2.04 -8.71
N GLY A 122 14.10 -3.11 -8.56
CA GLY A 122 13.05 -3.48 -9.52
C GLY A 122 11.96 -2.41 -9.61
N LEU A 123 11.50 -1.89 -8.47
CA LEU A 123 10.53 -0.80 -8.42
C LEU A 123 11.10 0.51 -9.00
N ALA A 124 12.36 0.84 -8.67
CA ALA A 124 13.04 2.02 -9.21
C ALA A 124 13.17 1.95 -10.74
N ARG A 125 13.53 0.77 -11.27
CA ARG A 125 13.59 0.50 -12.72
C ARG A 125 12.24 0.64 -13.43
N GLN A 126 11.13 0.42 -12.73
CA GLN A 126 9.78 0.66 -13.25
C GLN A 126 9.34 2.14 -13.14
N GLY A 127 10.24 3.03 -12.70
CA GLY A 127 9.97 4.47 -12.59
C GLY A 127 9.36 4.89 -11.25
N ALA A 128 9.30 4.01 -10.26
CA ALA A 128 8.87 4.40 -8.92
C ALA A 128 9.95 5.22 -8.21
N LYS A 129 9.54 6.19 -7.38
CA LYS A 129 10.43 6.82 -6.39
C LYS A 129 10.56 5.86 -5.21
N VAL A 130 11.77 5.39 -4.92
CA VAL A 130 12.00 4.33 -3.93
C VAL A 130 12.97 4.78 -2.85
N GLY A 131 12.58 4.53 -1.60
CA GLY A 131 13.45 4.59 -0.43
C GLY A 131 13.57 3.21 0.20
N ILE A 132 14.73 2.90 0.78
CA ILE A 132 14.96 1.70 1.58
C ILE A 132 15.51 2.08 2.96
N VAL A 133 14.92 1.47 3.99
CA VAL A 133 15.36 1.58 5.38
C VAL A 133 15.92 0.24 5.83
N ASP A 134 17.19 0.23 6.25
CA ASP A 134 17.78 -0.95 6.89
C ASP A 134 17.54 -0.93 8.39
N ALA A 135 16.55 -1.71 8.82
CA ALA A 135 16.18 -1.90 10.22
C ALA A 135 16.94 -3.06 10.89
N ASP A 136 17.91 -3.68 10.20
CA ASP A 136 18.68 -4.80 10.75
C ASP A 136 19.80 -4.29 11.67
N ILE A 137 19.48 -4.10 12.95
CA ILE A 137 20.38 -3.52 13.95
C ILE A 137 21.66 -4.33 14.14
N TYR A 138 21.58 -5.66 14.02
CA TYR A 138 22.68 -6.56 14.34
C TYR A 138 23.56 -6.88 13.14
N GLY A 139 23.04 -6.72 11.93
CA GLY A 139 23.76 -7.02 10.69
C GLY A 139 23.26 -6.16 9.54
N PRO A 140 23.40 -4.83 9.61
CA PRO A 140 23.00 -3.97 8.51
C PRO A 140 23.82 -4.34 7.29
N SER A 141 23.17 -4.36 6.13
CA SER A 141 23.78 -4.83 4.89
C SER A 141 23.35 -4.01 3.68
N GLN A 142 22.34 -3.15 3.79
CA GLN A 142 21.88 -2.36 2.64
C GLN A 142 22.96 -1.40 2.14
N HIS A 143 23.62 -0.65 3.03
CA HIS A 143 24.74 0.22 2.66
C HIS A 143 25.86 -0.51 1.87
N ILE A 144 26.21 -1.75 2.25
CA ILE A 144 27.17 -2.59 1.53
C ILE A 144 26.60 -3.05 0.17
N MET A 145 25.36 -3.56 0.15
CA MET A 145 24.72 -4.05 -1.07
C MET A 145 24.52 -2.97 -2.14
N PHE A 146 24.38 -1.72 -1.71
CA PHE A 146 24.25 -0.56 -2.58
C PHE A 146 25.60 0.14 -2.88
N GLY A 147 26.72 -0.40 -2.38
CA GLY A 147 28.08 0.10 -2.66
C GLY A 147 28.36 1.48 -2.07
N VAL A 148 27.77 1.77 -0.92
CA VAL A 148 27.85 3.07 -0.22
C VAL A 148 28.34 2.89 1.21
N GLU A 149 29.14 1.87 1.50
CA GLU A 149 29.62 1.59 2.86
C GLU A 149 30.49 2.70 3.48
N ASN A 150 31.05 3.58 2.66
CA ASN A 150 31.89 4.70 3.09
C ASN A 150 31.14 6.04 3.07
N ASP A 151 29.87 6.04 2.68
CA ASP A 151 29.04 7.24 2.66
C ASP A 151 28.30 7.41 3.99
N ALA A 152 27.79 8.61 4.22
CA ALA A 152 26.97 8.93 5.38
C ALA A 152 25.81 9.86 4.99
N PRO A 153 24.64 9.74 5.65
CA PRO A 153 23.56 10.71 5.52
C PRO A 153 24.05 12.14 5.80
N GLY A 154 23.68 13.06 4.91
CA GLY A 154 24.06 14.47 5.01
C GLY A 154 23.01 15.31 5.74
N PRO A 155 23.25 16.63 5.89
CA PRO A 155 22.19 17.56 6.28
C PRO A 155 21.11 17.62 5.19
N GLY A 156 19.85 17.51 5.61
CA GLY A 156 18.67 17.63 4.76
C GLY A 156 17.61 18.49 5.42
N GLU A 157 16.51 18.72 4.70
CA GLU A 157 15.37 19.50 5.15
C GLU A 157 14.09 18.84 4.62
N PHE A 158 13.01 18.90 5.40
CA PHE A 158 11.66 18.51 5.01
C PHE A 158 10.72 19.56 5.57
N ASN A 159 9.99 20.27 4.71
CA ASN A 159 9.06 21.34 5.09
C ASN A 159 9.63 22.36 6.11
N GLY A 160 10.84 22.89 5.90
CA GLY A 160 11.46 23.87 6.82
C GLY A 160 12.14 23.27 8.05
N VAL A 161 12.03 21.95 8.27
CA VAL A 161 12.60 21.26 9.44
C VAL A 161 13.86 20.52 9.04
N LYS A 162 14.94 20.70 9.80
CA LYS A 162 16.21 19.97 9.61
C LYS A 162 15.98 18.46 9.74
N LYS A 163 16.51 17.70 8.78
CA LYS A 163 16.42 16.24 8.68
C LYS A 163 17.74 15.67 8.17
N MET A 164 17.84 14.36 8.10
CA MET A 164 18.93 13.65 7.43
C MET A 164 18.60 13.54 5.93
N LYS A 165 19.53 13.95 5.08
CA LYS A 165 19.48 13.65 3.65
C LYS A 165 19.96 12.20 3.47
N PRO A 166 19.11 11.27 2.96
CA PRO A 166 19.52 9.90 2.75
C PRO A 166 20.63 9.81 1.70
N VAL A 167 21.43 8.75 1.78
CA VAL A 167 22.42 8.41 0.74
C VAL A 167 21.65 7.90 -0.48
N GLU A 168 22.14 8.17 -1.70
CA GLU A 168 21.46 7.74 -2.92
C GLU A 168 22.40 6.89 -3.76
N SER A 169 21.94 5.71 -4.18
CA SER A 169 22.67 4.82 -5.07
C SER A 169 21.68 4.07 -5.97
N TYR A 170 22.03 3.89 -7.24
CA TYR A 170 21.18 3.25 -8.25
C TYR A 170 19.74 3.80 -8.35
N GLY A 171 19.54 5.09 -8.07
CA GLY A 171 18.21 5.73 -8.07
C GLY A 171 17.32 5.34 -6.87
N VAL A 172 17.91 4.76 -5.83
CA VAL A 172 17.23 4.40 -4.58
C VAL A 172 17.83 5.23 -3.44
N LYS A 173 16.96 5.87 -2.64
CA LYS A 173 17.35 6.55 -1.41
C LYS A 173 17.51 5.53 -0.29
N ILE A 174 18.61 5.61 0.44
CA ILE A 174 19.01 4.60 1.42
C ILE A 174 19.23 5.32 2.75
N ASN A 175 18.58 4.83 3.79
CA ASN A 175 19.01 5.10 5.16
C ASN A 175 19.16 3.79 5.92
N SER A 176 20.24 3.69 6.68
CA SER A 176 20.68 2.45 7.31
C SER A 176 21.33 2.77 8.63
N ILE A 177 21.06 1.94 9.63
CA ILE A 177 21.79 1.99 10.89
C ILE A 177 23.29 1.70 10.71
N GLY A 178 23.64 1.01 9.62
CA GLY A 178 25.02 0.79 9.19
C GLY A 178 25.78 2.07 8.84
N PHE A 179 25.11 3.21 8.62
CA PHE A 179 25.81 4.50 8.48
C PHE A 179 26.19 5.12 9.83
N MET A 180 25.50 4.73 10.91
CA MET A 180 25.76 5.21 12.27
C MET A 180 26.84 4.38 12.97
N ALA A 181 27.04 3.15 12.50
CA ALA A 181 28.09 2.24 12.92
C ALA A 181 29.27 2.37 11.95
N GLY A 182 30.43 2.86 12.39
CA GLY A 182 31.63 2.79 11.54
C GLY A 182 31.92 1.33 11.12
N PRO A 183 32.64 1.08 10.01
CA PRO A 183 32.80 -0.26 9.40
C PRO A 183 33.31 -1.37 10.34
N ASN A 184 33.85 -1.02 11.51
CA ASN A 184 34.34 -1.95 12.55
C ASN A 184 33.73 -1.72 13.95
N GLN A 185 32.64 -0.94 14.08
CA GLN A 185 32.00 -0.68 15.37
C GLN A 185 30.63 -1.34 15.47
N ALA A 186 30.52 -2.37 16.31
CA ALA A 186 29.23 -2.88 16.74
C ALA A 186 28.57 -1.84 17.68
N VAL A 187 27.56 -1.13 17.20
CA VAL A 187 26.75 -0.26 18.06
C VAL A 187 25.78 -1.15 18.84
N ALA A 188 26.01 -1.32 20.14
CA ALA A 188 25.14 -2.12 21.00
C ALA A 188 23.85 -1.36 21.34
N LEU A 189 22.96 -1.20 20.36
CA LEU A 189 21.64 -0.61 20.57
C LEU A 189 20.72 -1.65 21.22
N ARG A 190 20.30 -1.41 22.47
CA ARG A 190 19.37 -2.30 23.21
C ARG A 190 18.11 -1.56 23.63
N GLY A 191 16.99 -2.29 23.59
CA GLY A 191 15.69 -1.85 24.12
C GLY A 191 15.26 -0.48 23.56
N PRO A 192 15.04 0.54 24.40
CA PRO A 192 14.56 1.86 23.96
C PRO A 192 15.46 2.56 22.93
N MET A 193 16.78 2.30 22.96
CA MET A 193 17.73 2.96 22.06
C MET A 193 17.59 2.45 20.62
N ALA A 194 17.34 1.15 20.46
CA ALA A 194 17.08 0.52 19.16
C ALA A 194 15.78 1.06 18.53
N SER A 195 14.69 1.10 19.31
CA SER A 195 13.42 1.65 18.85
C SER A 195 13.53 3.13 18.48
N LYS A 196 14.30 3.91 19.25
CA LYS A 196 14.56 5.32 18.93
C LYS A 196 15.36 5.47 17.64
N ALA A 197 16.45 4.73 17.47
CA ALA A 197 17.25 4.77 16.24
C ALA A 197 16.42 4.40 15.01
N LEU A 198 15.59 3.35 15.12
CA LEU A 198 14.67 2.97 14.05
C LEU A 198 13.68 4.08 13.73
N ALA A 199 13.04 4.68 14.75
CA ALA A 199 12.14 5.80 14.57
C ALA A 199 12.83 7.00 13.88
N GLN A 200 14.09 7.28 14.21
CA GLN A 200 14.87 8.32 13.54
C GLN A 200 15.13 8.02 12.07
N LEU A 201 15.46 6.76 11.72
CA LEU A 201 15.63 6.38 10.32
C LEU A 201 14.35 6.64 9.50
N PHE A 202 13.17 6.38 10.06
CA PHE A 202 11.91 6.66 9.38
C PHE A 202 11.56 8.16 9.38
N TYR A 203 11.49 8.77 10.55
CA TYR A 203 10.86 10.08 10.74
C TYR A 203 11.83 11.26 10.68
N ASP A 204 13.13 11.02 10.84
CA ASP A 204 14.17 12.05 10.76
C ASP A 204 14.93 12.04 9.44
N THR A 205 14.46 11.27 8.46
CA THR A 205 15.00 11.27 7.09
C THR A 205 14.09 12.04 6.14
N ALA A 206 14.68 12.90 5.32
CA ALA A 206 13.98 13.60 4.24
C ALA A 206 13.75 12.64 3.06
N TRP A 207 12.63 11.92 3.10
CA TRP A 207 12.18 11.03 2.02
C TRP A 207 11.58 11.76 0.81
N GLU A 208 11.37 13.08 0.93
CA GLU A 208 10.83 13.94 -0.12
C GLU A 208 11.57 13.81 -1.44
N ASN A 209 10.80 13.88 -2.53
CA ASN A 209 11.21 14.33 -3.86
C ASN A 209 10.00 14.98 -4.53
#